data_AF-A0A3D2JQH0-F1
#
_entry.id   AF-A0A3D2JQH0-F1
#
_cell.length_a   1.000
_cell.length_b   1.000
_cell.length_c   1.000
_cell.angle_alpha   90.00
_cell.angle_beta   90.00
_cell.angle_gamma   90.00
#
_symmetry.space_group_name_H-M   'P 1'
#
loop_
_entity.id
_entity.type
_entity.pdbx_description
1 polymer ?
#
loop_
_entity_poly.entity_id
_entity_poly.type
_entity_poly.pdbx_seq_one_letter_code
_entity_poly.pdbx_strand_id
1 'polypeptide(L)' 'SMVSGDRWKLNLSPDDICELYDLNNDPLELTNLYNDPAHADRVAEMTGRLKEWQVRVGDDLDLG' A
#
# COMPACT_ATOMS: atom_id res chain seq x y z
N SER A 1 -4.73 -4.12 1.35
CA SER A 1 -3.29 -4.03 1.01
C SER A 1 -3.12 -4.00 -0.50
N MET A 2 -2.01 -3.47 -1.00
CA MET A 2 -1.66 -3.49 -2.43
C MET A 2 -0.21 -3.91 -2.64
N VAL A 3 0.09 -4.49 -3.79
CA VAL A 3 1.45 -4.74 -4.26
C VAL A 3 1.64 -4.02 -5.59
N SER A 4 2.66 -3.17 -5.68
CA SER A 4 3.03 -2.47 -6.90
C SER A 4 3.84 -3.38 -7.84
N GLY A 5 3.83 -3.07 -9.13
CA GLY A 5 4.54 -3.86 -10.16
C GLY A 5 6.06 -3.89 -9.97
N ASP A 6 6.62 -2.89 -9.29
CA ASP A 6 8.02 -2.81 -8.86
C ASP A 6 8.28 -3.51 -7.52
N ARG A 7 7.41 -4.45 -7.11
CA ARG A 7 7.54 -5.29 -5.91
C ARG A 7 7.58 -4.53 -4.57
N TRP A 8 6.85 -3.42 -4.48
CA TRP A 8 6.58 -2.76 -3.20
C TRP A 8 5.23 -3.21 -2.65
N LYS A 9 5.14 -3.41 -1.34
CA LYS A 9 3.89 -3.75 -0.67
C LYS A 9 3.50 -2.67 0.33
N LEU A 10 2.25 -2.21 0.23
CA LEU A 10 1.65 -1.29 1.19
C LEU A 10 0.42 -1.96 1.83
N ASN A 11 0.45 -2.07 3.16
CA ASN A 11 -0.68 -2.46 3.98
C ASN A 11 -1.22 -1.22 4.68
N LEU A 12 -2.43 -0.80 4.32
CA LEU A 12 -3.18 0.20 5.08
C LEU A 12 -4.27 -0.55 5.85
N SER A 13 -4.23 -0.43 7.17
CA SER A 13 -5.26 -0.93 8.06
C SER A 13 -5.89 0.27 8.78
N PRO A 14 -7.22 0.44 8.72
CA PRO A 14 -7.90 1.54 9.43
C PRO A 14 -7.87 1.36 10.96
N ASP A 15 -7.78 0.11 11.43
CA ASP A 15 -7.80 -0.26 12.84
C ASP A 15 -6.43 -0.74 13.37
N ASP A 16 -5.39 -0.76 12.53
CA ASP A 16 -4.08 -1.33 12.87
C ASP A 16 -2.93 -0.53 12.25
N ILE A 17 -1.70 -0.95 12.52
CA ILE A 17 -0.47 -0.33 12.02
C ILE A 17 -0.42 -0.40 10.49
N CYS A 18 -0.11 0.72 9.88
CA CYS A 18 0.19 0.78 8.45
C CYS A 18 1.63 0.36 8.19
N GLU A 19 1.84 -0.38 7.10
CA GLU A 19 3.12 -1.01 6.81
C GLU A 19 3.52 -0.81 5.35
N LEU A 20 4.80 -0.53 5.14
CA LEU A 20 5.42 -0.44 3.83
C LEU A 20 6.64 -1.35 3.78
N TYR A 21 6.69 -2.24 2.80
CA TYR A 21 7.80 -3.16 2.58
C TYR A 21 8.33 -3.05 1.15
N ASP A 22 9.66 -2.99 1.03
CA ASP A 22 10.35 -3.11 -0.25
C ASP A 22 10.73 -4.58 -0.48
N LEU A 23 9.93 -5.32 -1.25
CA LEU A 23 10.18 -6.74 -1.48
C LEU A 23 11.35 -7.01 -2.44
N ASN A 24 12.01 -5.97 -2.96
CA ASN A 24 13.25 -6.12 -3.72
C ASN A 24 14.44 -6.28 -2.78
N ASN A 25 14.49 -5.46 -1.73
CA ASN A 25 15.58 -5.49 -0.74
C ASN A 25 15.25 -6.35 0.47
N ASP A 26 13.97 -6.45 0.82
CA ASP A 26 13.45 -7.18 1.99
C ASP A 26 12.29 -8.10 1.58
N PRO A 27 12.58 -9.22 0.89
CA PRO A 27 11.55 -10.18 0.49
C PRO A 27 10.90 -10.91 1.68
N LEU A 28 11.45 -10.77 2.88
CA LEU A 28 10.95 -11.37 4.11
C LEU A 28 10.09 -10.40 4.96
N GLU A 29 9.87 -9.17 4.48
CA GLU A 29 8.98 -8.19 5.13
C GLU A 29 9.35 -7.90 6.60
N LEU A 30 10.64 -7.89 6.90
CA LEU A 30 11.18 -7.69 8.25
C LEU A 30 11.24 -6.21 8.65
N THR A 31 11.30 -5.30 7.67
CA THR A 31 11.55 -3.87 7.87
C THR A 31 10.35 -3.05 7.41
N ASN A 32 9.57 -2.55 8.37
CA ASN A 32 8.49 -1.62 8.07
C ASN A 32 9.05 -0.20 7.82
N LEU A 33 8.95 0.26 6.57
CA LEU A 33 9.40 1.58 6.11
C LEU A 33 8.30 2.65 6.16
N TYR A 34 7.10 2.33 6.67
CA TYR A 34 5.95 3.24 6.63
C TYR A 34 6.20 4.55 7.40
N ASN A 35 6.88 4.45 8.55
CA ASN A 35 7.22 5.60 9.38
C ASN A 35 8.55 6.27 9.00
N ASP A 36 9.23 5.78 7.97
CA ASP A 36 10.48 6.38 7.51
C ASP A 36 10.16 7.60 6.61
N PRO A 37 10.56 8.82 7.00
CA PRO A 37 10.30 10.01 6.21
C PRO A 37 10.97 9.97 4.82
N ALA A 38 12.03 9.18 4.62
CA ALA A 38 12.66 8.99 3.31
C ALA A 38 11.73 8.27 2.32
N HIS A 39 10.72 7.54 2.81
CA HIS A 39 9.76 6.78 2.02
C HIS A 39 8.35 7.40 2.03
N ALA A 40 8.15 8.58 2.63
CA ALA A 40 6.85 9.23 2.72
C ALA A 40 6.19 9.48 1.35
N ASP A 41 6.97 9.90 0.35
CA ASP A 41 6.48 10.11 -1.02
C ASP A 41 5.96 8.81 -1.63
N ARG A 42 6.65 7.68 -1.37
CA ARG A 42 6.24 6.36 -1.85
C ARG A 42 4.95 5.90 -1.18
N VAL A 43 4.83 6.10 0.14
CA VAL A 43 3.60 5.82 0.89
C VAL A 43 2.43 6.61 0.30
N ALA A 44 2.63 7.90 0.03
CA ALA A 44 1.60 8.75 -0.54
C ALA A 44 1.16 8.30 -1.94
N GLU A 45 2.11 7.98 -2.83
CA GLU A 45 1.82 7.46 -4.18
C GLU A 45 0.99 6.17 -4.12
N MET A 46 1.46 5.19 -3.34
CA MET A 46 0.78 3.89 -3.23
C MET A 46 -0.58 4.05 -2.56
N THR A 47 -0.70 4.88 -1.52
CA THR A 47 -1.98 5.18 -0.87
C THR A 47 -2.98 5.79 -1.85
N GLY A 48 -2.53 6.72 -2.70
CA GLY A 48 -3.35 7.31 -3.75
C GLY A 48 -3.89 6.26 -4.70
N ARG A 49 -3.00 5.41 -5.24
CA ARG A 49 -3.38 4.32 -6.15
C ARG A 49 -4.32 3.31 -5.49
N LEU A 50 -4.10 2.98 -4.22
CA LEU A 50 -4.98 2.08 -3.47
C LEU A 50 -6.38 2.68 -3.32
N LYS A 51 -6.49 3.98 -3.01
CA LYS A 51 -7.78 4.67 -2.95
C LYS A 51 -8.45 4.72 -4.31
N GLU A 52 -7.73 5.05 -5.39
CA GLU A 52 -8.28 5.03 -6.74
C GLU A 52 -8.79 3.63 -7.14
N TRP A 53 -8.05 2.57 -6.78
CA TRP A 53 -8.48 1.20 -7.00
C TRP A 53 -9.71 0.85 -6.16
N GLN A 54 -9.74 1.22 -4.88
CA GLN A 54 -10.90 1.01 -4.01
C GLN A 54 -12.14 1.74 -4.51
N VAL A 55 -12.00 2.96 -5.04
CA VAL A 55 -13.10 3.70 -5.66
C VAL A 55 -13.57 2.95 -6.90
N ARG A 56 -12.66 2.55 -7.81
CA ARG A 56 -13.04 1.81 -9.03
C ARG A 56 -13.75 0.48 -8.73
N VAL A 57 -13.25 -0.28 -7.76
CA VAL A 57 -13.85 -1.58 -7.39
C VAL A 57 -15.11 -1.40 -6.56
N GLY A 58 -15.17 -0.37 -5.71
CA GLY A 58 -16.35 -0.03 -4.93
C GLY A 58 -17.52 0.48 -5.79
N ASP A 59 -17.23 1.18 -6.89
CA ASP A 59 -18.22 1.58 -7.90
C ASP A 59 -18.74 0.37 -8.70
N ASP A 60 -17.87 -0.62 -8.97
CA ASP A 60 -18.22 -1.85 -9.69
C ASP A 60 -19.00 -2.87 -8.83
N LEU A 61 -18.96 -2.71 -7.51
CA LEU A 61 -19.70 -3.53 -6.52
C LEU A 61 -21.13 -3.04 -6.28
N ASP A 62 -21.67 -2.15 -7.12
CA ASP A 62 -23.11 -1.96 -7.29
C ASP A 62 -23.70 -3.18 -8.04
N LEU A 63 -23.77 -4.31 -7.33
CA LEU A 63 -24.60 -5.44 -7.75
C LEU A 63 -26.05 -5.07 -7.40
N GLY A 64 -26.75 -4.51 -8.40
CA GLY A 64 -28.19 -4.25 -8.36
C GLY A 64 -29.06 -5.48 -8.12
#